data_AF-A0A8S9W935-F1
#
_entry.id   AF-A0A8S9W935-F1
#
_cell.length_a   1.000
_cell.length_b   1.000
_cell.length_c   1.000
_cell.angle_alpha   90.00
_cell.angle_beta   90.00
_cell.angle_gamma   90.00
#
_symmetry.space_group_name_H-M   'P 1'
#
loop_
_entity.id
_entity.type
_entity.pdbx_description
1 polymer ?
#
loop_
_entity_poly.entity_id
_entity_poly.type
_entity_poly.pdbx_seq_one_letter_code
_entity_poly.pdbx_strand_id
1 'polypeptide(L)'
;MTVDIANPQTGEITSKEIVGIETVDGVEMCKSFIDPNTDGVDAKMTYMFSEDGETVECMYYDANGNIISHMSVKDGTMTMTDMACNVNSYDLT
;
A
#
# COMPACT_ATOMS: atom_id res chain seq x y z
N MET A 1 15.51 -5.20 2.19
CA MET A 1 16.02 -5.36 0.79
C MET A 1 15.34 -4.29 -0.04
N THR A 2 16.07 -3.49 -0.79
CA THR A 2 15.48 -2.41 -1.60
C THR A 2 15.39 -2.84 -3.07
N VAL A 3 14.25 -2.59 -3.68
CA VAL A 3 13.96 -2.86 -5.10
C VAL A 3 13.61 -1.54 -5.77
N ASP A 4 14.41 -1.14 -6.75
CA ASP A 4 14.15 0.04 -7.56
C ASP A 4 13.34 -0.34 -8.80
N ILE A 5 12.23 0.35 -9.03
CA ILE A 5 11.38 0.17 -10.19
C ILE A 5 11.48 1.43 -11.04
N ALA A 6 12.01 1.28 -12.25
CA ALA A 6 12.08 2.38 -13.21
C ALA A 6 10.85 2.36 -14.11
N ASN A 7 10.18 3.51 -14.23
CA ASN A 7 9.16 3.71 -15.26
C ASN A 7 9.86 3.78 -16.63
N PRO A 8 9.59 2.84 -17.56
CA PRO A 8 10.29 2.79 -18.84
C PRO A 8 9.94 3.95 -19.79
N GLN A 9 8.87 4.71 -19.52
CA GLN A 9 8.42 5.83 -20.34
C GLN A 9 8.99 7.16 -19.86
N THR A 10 9.11 7.36 -18.55
CA THR A 10 9.54 8.65 -17.95
C THR A 10 10.96 8.60 -17.40
N GLY A 11 11.49 7.40 -17.11
CA GLY A 11 12.77 7.23 -16.42
C GLY A 11 12.71 7.49 -14.92
N GLU A 12 11.52 7.76 -14.37
CA GLU A 12 11.31 7.95 -12.94
C GLU A 12 11.57 6.65 -12.19
N ILE A 13 12.30 6.73 -11.07
CA ILE A 13 12.64 5.57 -10.23
C ILE A 13 11.84 5.65 -8.94
N THR A 14 11.06 4.62 -8.66
CA THR A 14 10.41 4.41 -7.37
C THR A 14 11.14 3.31 -6.61
N SER A 15 11.64 3.65 -5.42
CA SER A 15 12.29 2.68 -4.53
C SER A 15 11.28 2.04 -3.59
N LYS A 16 11.32 0.71 -3.46
CA LYS A 16 10.52 -0.06 -2.52
C LYS A 16 11.44 -0.81 -1.56
N GLU A 17 11.21 -0.72 -0.27
CA GLU A 17 11.92 -1.49 0.75
C GLU A 17 11.05 -2.67 1.22
N ILE A 18 11.46 -3.91 0.93
CA ILE A 18 10.84 -5.09 1.55
C ILE A 18 11.31 -5.17 3.00
N VAL A 19 10.36 -5.15 3.93
CA VAL A 19 10.61 -5.11 5.38
C VAL A 19 10.22 -6.38 6.12
N GLY A 20 9.45 -7.26 5.50
CA GLY A 20 9.18 -8.57 6.08
C GLY A 20 7.90 -9.20 5.56
N ILE A 21 7.39 -10.13 6.36
CA ILE A 21 6.15 -10.84 6.12
C ILE A 21 5.25 -10.60 7.33
N GLU A 22 3.98 -10.31 7.09
CA GLU A 22 2.96 -10.18 8.13
C GLU A 22 1.76 -11.07 7.80
N THR A 23 1.09 -11.59 8.82
CA THR A 23 -0.16 -12.34 8.66
C THR A 23 -1.33 -11.42 8.94
N VAL A 24 -2.21 -11.24 7.95
CA VAL A 24 -3.46 -10.47 8.08
C VAL A 24 -4.62 -11.39 7.75
N ASP A 25 -5.58 -11.51 8.67
CA ASP A 25 -6.73 -12.43 8.55
C ASP A 25 -6.37 -13.88 8.19
N GLY A 26 -5.20 -14.35 8.61
CA GLY A 26 -4.70 -15.69 8.31
C GLY A 26 -4.02 -15.84 6.94
N VAL A 27 -3.93 -14.75 6.16
CA VAL A 27 -3.19 -14.71 4.89
C VAL A 27 -1.79 -14.16 5.14
N GLU A 28 -0.79 -14.88 4.67
CA GLU A 28 0.60 -14.43 4.71
C GLU A 28 0.84 -13.39 3.60
N MET A 29 1.32 -12.21 3.97
CA MET A 29 1.55 -11.10 3.05
C MET A 29 2.98 -10.57 3.14
N CYS A 30 3.58 -10.32 1.98
CA CYS A 30 4.85 -9.63 1.87
C CYS A 30 4.63 -8.13 2.12
N LYS A 31 5.35 -7.56 3.09
CA LYS A 31 5.25 -6.15 3.48
C LYS A 31 6.41 -5.35 2.91
N SER A 32 6.06 -4.23 2.29
CA SER A 32 7.01 -3.27 1.74
C SER A 32 6.69 -1.84 2.13
N PHE A 33 7.72 -1.00 2.27
CA PHE A 33 7.59 0.44 2.39
C PHE A 33 7.97 1.11 1.08
N ILE A 34 7.20 2.12 0.72
CA ILE A 34 7.44 2.96 -0.45
C ILE A 34 7.51 4.38 0.09
N ASP A 35 8.58 5.08 -0.26
CA ASP A 35 8.69 6.52 -0.04
C ASP A 35 8.03 7.18 -1.26
N PRO A 36 6.79 7.72 -1.13
CA PRO A 36 6.18 8.47 -2.20
C PRO A 36 7.01 9.75 -2.29
N ASN A 37 7.92 9.82 -3.25
CA ASN A 37 8.85 10.92 -3.49
C ASN A 37 8.11 12.21 -3.93
N THR A 38 7.15 12.64 -3.13
CA THR A 38 6.20 13.72 -3.35
C THR A 38 6.40 14.74 -2.23
N ASP A 39 6.56 16.01 -2.58
CA ASP A 39 6.62 17.17 -1.65
C ASP A 39 5.28 17.40 -0.89
N GLY A 40 4.49 16.35 -0.65
CA GLY A 40 3.09 16.38 -0.18
C GLY A 40 2.85 15.55 1.08
N VAL A 41 1.58 15.54 1.51
CA VAL A 41 1.04 15.13 2.83
C VAL A 41 1.37 13.68 3.23
N ASP A 42 1.70 12.81 2.27
CA ASP A 42 2.02 11.42 2.50
C ASP A 42 3.54 11.27 2.70
N ALA A 43 3.98 10.98 3.93
CA ALA A 43 5.40 10.82 4.23
C ALA A 43 5.90 9.39 4.02
N LYS A 44 4.99 8.42 3.95
CA LYS A 44 5.30 7.00 3.79
C LYS A 44 4.08 6.23 3.33
N MET A 45 4.29 5.18 2.54
CA MET A 45 3.27 4.20 2.22
C MET A 45 3.74 2.81 2.60
N THR A 46 2.85 1.99 3.17
CA THR A 46 3.03 0.56 3.31
C THR A 46 2.20 -0.13 2.24
N TYR A 47 2.82 -1.07 1.52
CA TYR A 47 2.17 -1.92 0.54
C TYR A 47 2.38 -3.38 0.94
N MET A 48 1.31 -4.11 1.18
CA MET A 48 1.31 -5.53 1.50
C MET A 48 0.50 -6.31 0.48
N PHE A 49 0.98 -7.49 0.11
CA PHE A 49 0.34 -8.32 -0.90
C PHE A 49 0.55 -9.80 -0.57
N SER A 50 -0.49 -10.61 -0.79
CA SER A 50 -0.41 -12.07 -0.73
C SER A 50 0.33 -12.65 -1.94
N GLU A 51 0.83 -13.88 -1.81
CA GLU A 51 1.55 -14.56 -2.90
C GLU A 51 0.70 -14.78 -4.14
N ASP A 52 -0.60 -15.05 -3.97
CA ASP A 52 -1.59 -15.20 -5.04
C ASP A 52 -2.04 -13.86 -5.67
N GLY A 53 -1.71 -12.73 -5.03
CA GLY A 53 -2.13 -11.39 -5.45
C GLY A 53 -3.61 -11.08 -5.26
N GLU A 54 -4.37 -11.94 -4.57
CA GLU A 54 -5.81 -11.75 -4.33
C GLU A 54 -6.09 -10.79 -3.16
N THR A 55 -5.16 -10.70 -2.21
CA THR A 55 -5.23 -9.77 -1.08
C THR A 55 -4.14 -8.72 -1.17
N VAL A 56 -4.55 -7.46 -1.12
CA VAL A 56 -3.66 -6.30 -1.13
C VAL A 56 -4.08 -5.33 -0.04
N GLU A 57 -3.11 -4.78 0.69
CA GLU A 57 -3.31 -3.77 1.73
C GLU A 57 -2.35 -2.59 1.49
N CYS A 58 -2.91 -1.39 1.37
CA CYS A 58 -2.17 -0.15 1.19
C CYS A 58 -2.50 0.82 2.33
N MET A 59 -1.48 1.24 3.09
CA MET A 59 -1.64 2.24 4.14
C MET A 59 -0.77 3.45 3.85
N TYR A 60 -1.37 4.64 3.91
CA TYR A 60 -0.70 5.92 3.76
C TYR A 60 -0.55 6.58 5.13
N TYR A 61 0.63 7.16 5.37
CA TYR A 61 0.97 7.74 6.65
C TYR A 61 1.34 9.21 6.49
N ASP A 62 0.90 10.04 7.44
CA ASP A 62 1.39 11.42 7.57
C ASP A 62 2.85 11.45 8.07
N ALA A 63 3.43 12.65 8.14
CA ALA A 63 4.79 12.87 8.64
C ALA A 63 5.03 12.45 10.09
N ASN A 64 3.97 12.26 10.90
CA ASN A 64 4.06 11.79 12.28
C ASN A 64 3.91 10.26 12.37
N GLY A 65 3.63 9.57 11.26
CA GLY A 65 3.38 8.13 11.22
C GLY A 65 1.94 7.74 11.54
N ASN A 66 0.98 8.67 11.51
CA ASN A 66 -0.45 8.35 11.63
C ASN A 66 -1.00 7.88 10.30
N ILE A 67 -1.86 6.86 10.30
CA ILE A 67 -2.57 6.42 9.10
C ILE A 67 -3.59 7.49 8.70
N ILE A 68 -3.50 7.96 7.47
CA ILE A 68 -4.41 8.97 6.87
C ILE A 68 -5.29 8.39 5.78
N SER A 69 -4.90 7.25 5.21
CA SER A 69 -5.73 6.48 4.28
C SER A 69 -5.35 5.02 4.35
N HIS A 70 -6.36 4.16 4.26
CA HIS A 70 -6.20 2.72 4.26
C HIS A 70 -7.07 2.13 3.16
N MET A 71 -6.46 1.38 2.26
CA MET A 71 -7.12 0.70 1.16
C MET A 71 -6.82 -0.79 1.23
N SER A 72 -7.84 -1.62 1.06
CA SER A 72 -7.69 -3.06 0.94
C SER A 72 -8.42 -3.58 -0.28
N VAL A 73 -7.88 -4.63 -0.88
CA VAL A 73 -8.58 -5.45 -1.87
C VAL A 73 -8.59 -6.86 -1.32
N LYS A 74 -9.78 -7.45 -1.22
CA LYS A 74 -9.98 -8.81 -0.73
C LYS A 74 -11.19 -9.42 -1.42
N ASP A 75 -11.05 -10.64 -1.93
CA ASP A 75 -12.13 -11.38 -2.59
C ASP A 75 -12.85 -10.58 -3.69
N GLY A 76 -12.09 -9.79 -4.47
CA GLY A 76 -12.63 -8.93 -5.52
C GLY A 76 -13.40 -7.69 -5.03
N THR A 77 -13.43 -7.42 -3.72
CA THR A 77 -13.97 -6.18 -3.16
C THR A 77 -12.84 -5.25 -2.77
N MET A 78 -12.88 -4.01 -3.28
CA MET A 78 -12.02 -2.93 -2.82
C MET A 78 -12.71 -2.17 -1.69
N THR A 79 -12.01 -1.97 -0.57
CA THR A 79 -12.44 -1.05 0.49
C THR A 79 -11.42 0.06 0.68
N MET A 80 -11.89 1.27 0.98
CA MET A 80 -11.04 2.42 1.22
C MET A 80 -11.61 3.25 2.37
N THR A 81 -10.75 3.53 3.35
CA THR A 81 -10.99 4.45 4.46
C THR A 81 -10.24 5.74 4.18
N ASP A 82 -10.97 6.85 4.03
CA ASP A 82 -10.39 8.18 3.80
C ASP A 82 -9.94 8.86 5.12
N MET A 83 -9.34 10.05 5.00
CA MET A 83 -8.89 10.87 6.14
C MET A 83 -10.01 11.28 7.12
N ALA A 84 -11.26 11.25 6.68
CA ALA A 84 -12.42 11.52 7.51
C ALA A 84 -13.00 10.22 8.12
N CYS A 85 -12.26 9.11 8.00
CA CYS A 85 -12.67 7.76 8.41
C CYS A 85 -13.93 7.25 7.69
N ASN A 86 -14.28 7.79 6.52
CA ASN A 86 -15.37 7.24 5.73
C ASN A 86 -14.90 5.97 5.03
N VAL A 87 -15.61 4.88 5.26
CA VAL A 87 -15.37 3.62 4.57
C VAL A 87 -16.24 3.57 3.32
N ASN A 88 -15.59 3.43 2.17
CA ASN A 88 -16.23 3.21 0.88
C ASN A 88 -15.84 1.83 0.38
N SER A 89 -16.79 1.10 -0.20
CA SER A 89 -16.58 -0.24 -0.75
C SER A 89 -17.07 -0.31 -2.19
N TYR A 90 -16.30 -1.00 -3.02
CA TYR A 90 -16.55 -1.15 -4.45
C TYR A 90 -16.36 -2.62 -4.81
N ASP A 91 -17.38 -3.21 -5.45
CA ASP A 91 -17.28 -4.53 -6.05
C ASP A 91 -16.52 -4.40 -7.38
N LEU A 92 -15.51 -5.24 -7.59
CA LEU A 92 -14.69 -5.27 -8.80
C LEU A 92 -15.10 -6.39 -9.77
N THR A 93 -16.22 -7.09 -9.49
CA THR A 93 -16.75 -8.19 -10.32
C THR A 93 -17.65 -7.75 -11.48
#